data_AF-A0A1G9CGP8-F1
#
_entry.id   AF-A0A1G9CGP8-F1
#
_cell.length_a   1.000
_cell.length_b   1.000
_cell.length_c   1.000
_cell.angle_alpha   90.00
_cell.angle_beta   90.00
_cell.angle_gamma   90.00
#
_symmetry.space_group_name_H-M   'P 1'
#
loop_
_entity.id
_entity.type
_entity.pdbx_description
1 polymer ?
#
loop_
_entity_poly.entity_id
_entity_poly.type
_entity_poly.pdbx_seq_one_letter_code
_entity_poly.pdbx_strand_id
1 'polypeptide(L)'
;AYGSEQRLQDLADDLNARGYRKAANTIERFLPGLMSYTAFPKQHGKRIRTTNLMERVNKELKRRTKVVGAFPNEESLLRLVGSILMDINEEWVTGRRYLTMEKE
;
A
#
# COMPACT_ATOMS: atom_id res chain seq x y z
N ALA A 1 3.26 0.24 21.31
CA ALA A 1 2.25 -0.83 21.28
C ALA A 1 1.46 -0.69 19.99
N TYR A 2 1.32 -1.78 19.23
CA TYR A 2 0.44 -1.84 18.06
C TYR A 2 -0.93 -1.23 18.43
N GLY A 3 -1.53 -0.43 17.54
CA GLY A 3 -2.85 0.16 17.80
C GLY A 3 -3.83 -0.97 18.14
N SER A 4 -4.69 -0.78 19.13
CA SER A 4 -5.81 -1.70 19.36
C SER A 4 -6.99 -1.23 18.51
N GLU A 5 -7.93 -2.13 18.21
CA GLU A 5 -9.21 -1.74 17.61
C GLU A 5 -9.91 -0.68 18.45
N GLN A 6 -9.84 -0.79 19.79
CA GLN A 6 -10.35 0.24 20.70
C GLN A 6 -9.76 1.62 20.42
N ARG A 7 -8.44 1.74 20.24
CA ARG A 7 -7.80 3.03 19.94
C ARG A 7 -8.20 3.60 18.59
N LEU A 8 -8.50 2.74 17.61
CA LEU A 8 -8.99 3.17 16.30
C LEU A 8 -10.44 3.65 16.40
N GLN A 9 -11.26 3.02 17.25
CA GLN A 9 -12.61 3.50 17.55
C GLN A 9 -12.57 4.85 18.28
N ASP A 10 -11.74 4.99 19.33
CA ASP A 10 -11.58 6.25 20.05
C ASP A 10 -11.16 7.39 19.11
N LEU A 11 -10.30 7.08 18.12
CA LEU A 11 -9.90 8.03 17.08
C LEU A 11 -11.04 8.38 16.13
N ALA A 12 -11.87 7.41 15.74
CA ALA A 12 -13.04 7.66 14.91
C ALA A 12 -14.03 8.59 15.62
N ASP A 13 -14.25 8.36 16.91
CA ASP A 13 -15.13 9.18 17.76
C ASP A 13 -14.59 10.63 17.89
N ASP A 14 -13.29 10.80 18.13
CA ASP A 14 -12.63 12.12 18.17
C ASP A 14 -12.73 12.85 16.82
N LEU A 15 -12.51 12.15 15.70
CA LEU A 15 -12.64 12.73 14.36
C LEU A 15 -14.08 13.15 14.08
N ASN A 16 -15.07 12.37 14.53
CA ASN A 16 -16.47 12.69 14.37
C ASN A 16 -16.85 13.92 15.22
N ALA A 17 -16.39 14.00 16.47
CA ALA A 17 -16.60 15.13 17.36
C ALA A 17 -16.02 16.44 16.79
N ARG A 18 -14.89 16.37 16.08
CA ARG A 18 -14.28 17.51 15.37
C ARG A 18 -14.94 17.85 14.03
N GLY A 19 -15.98 17.12 13.62
CA GLY A 19 -16.71 17.34 12.38
C GLY A 19 -16.12 16.65 11.14
N TYR A 20 -15.05 15.86 11.28
CA TYR A 20 -14.43 15.10 10.19
C TYR A 20 -15.17 13.78 9.89
N ARG A 21 -16.48 13.87 9.65
CA ARG A 21 -17.39 12.72 9.48
C ARG A 21 -16.91 11.71 8.44
N LYS A 22 -16.40 12.17 7.29
CA LYS A 22 -15.90 11.26 6.23
C LYS A 22 -14.72 10.41 6.70
N ALA A 23 -13.81 10.99 7.48
CA ALA A 23 -12.65 10.28 8.01
C ALA A 23 -13.07 9.26 9.08
N ALA A 24 -13.94 9.68 10.02
CA ALA A 24 -14.50 8.79 11.04
C ALA A 24 -15.22 7.57 10.41
N ASN A 25 -16.16 7.81 9.49
CA ASN A 25 -16.89 6.76 8.78
C ASN A 25 -15.95 5.81 8.02
N THR A 26 -14.82 6.31 7.51
CA THR A 26 -13.84 5.47 6.81
C THR A 26 -13.16 4.52 7.79
N ILE A 27 -12.75 5.01 8.96
CA ILE A 27 -12.12 4.17 9.98
C ILE A 27 -13.10 3.08 10.45
N GLU A 28 -14.33 3.46 10.80
CA GLU A 28 -15.36 2.51 11.27
C GLU A 28 -15.66 1.44 10.22
N ARG A 29 -15.84 1.85 8.96
CA ARG A 29 -16.14 0.93 7.85
C ARG A 29 -15.05 -0.13 7.65
N PHE A 30 -13.78 0.26 7.83
CA PHE A 30 -12.64 -0.62 7.59
C PHE A 30 -12.01 -1.17 8.86
N LEU A 31 -12.57 -0.89 10.04
CA LEU A 31 -12.03 -1.26 11.34
C LEU A 31 -11.59 -2.73 11.43
N PRO A 32 -12.40 -3.72 10.97
CA PRO A 32 -11.98 -5.13 11.02
C PRO A 32 -10.74 -5.43 10.18
N GLY A 33 -10.51 -4.68 9.10
CA GLY A 33 -9.38 -4.89 8.18
C GLY A 33 -8.13 -4.08 8.52
N LEU A 34 -8.26 -2.99 9.29
CA LEU A 34 -7.12 -2.12 9.63
C LEU A 34 -6.05 -2.83 10.47
N MET A 35 -6.44 -3.91 11.17
CA MET A 35 -5.57 -4.67 12.05
C MET A 35 -5.03 -5.97 11.44
N SER A 36 -5.43 -6.34 10.22
CA SER A 36 -5.03 -7.60 9.57
C SER A 36 -3.51 -7.76 9.42
N TYR A 37 -2.75 -6.65 9.34
CA TYR A 37 -1.28 -6.71 9.27
C TYR A 37 -0.63 -7.32 10.52
N THR A 38 -1.34 -7.38 11.66
CA THR A 38 -0.83 -7.98 12.90
C THR A 38 -0.76 -9.50 12.86
N ALA A 39 -1.39 -10.15 11.88
CA ALA A 39 -1.25 -11.58 11.64
C ALA A 39 0.14 -11.97 11.10
N PHE A 40 0.94 -10.99 10.65
CA PHE A 40 2.28 -11.21 10.12
C PHE A 40 3.36 -11.01 11.21
N PRO A 41 4.56 -11.60 11.03
CA PRO A 41 5.69 -11.36 11.93
C PRO A 41 5.93 -9.86 12.19
N LYS A 42 6.22 -9.52 13.45
CA LYS A 42 6.38 -8.12 13.90
C LYS A 42 7.37 -7.31 13.06
N GLN A 43 8.43 -7.97 12.57
CA GLN A 43 9.44 -7.40 11.67
C GLN A 43 8.86 -6.85 10.35
N HIS A 44 7.75 -7.42 9.86
CA HIS A 44 7.09 -6.99 8.62
C HIS A 44 6.00 -5.95 8.86
N GLY A 45 5.46 -5.86 10.08
CA GLY A 45 4.31 -5.02 10.39
C GLY A 45 4.48 -3.55 9.96
N LYS A 46 5.68 -2.96 10.12
CA LYS A 46 5.94 -1.58 9.67
C LYS A 46 5.82 -1.41 8.15
N ARG A 47 6.22 -2.42 7.37
CA ARG A 47 6.17 -2.40 5.90
C ARG A 47 4.77 -2.71 5.36
N ILE A 48 4.03 -3.61 6.02
CA ILE A 48 2.68 -3.99 5.62
C ILE A 48 1.64 -2.92 5.98
N ARG A 49 1.80 -2.25 7.14
CA ARG A 49 0.87 -1.21 7.59
C ARG A 49 0.88 0.06 6.74
N THR A 50 1.92 0.29 5.93
CA THR A 50 2.04 1.51 5.13
C THR A 50 1.83 1.25 3.65
N THR A 51 1.41 2.28 2.93
CA THR A 51 1.24 2.28 1.47
C THR A 51 2.54 2.55 0.71
N ASN A 52 3.68 2.66 1.40
CA ASN A 52 4.96 3.10 0.83
C ASN A 52 5.41 2.27 -0.37
N LEU A 53 5.20 0.95 -0.33
CA LEU A 53 5.53 0.05 -1.44
C LEU A 53 4.69 0.38 -2.68
N MET A 54 3.36 0.41 -2.48
CA MET A 54 2.39 0.66 -3.53
C MET A 54 2.58 2.06 -4.13
N GLU A 55 2.80 3.07 -3.29
CA GLU A 55 3.08 4.44 -3.72
C GLU A 55 4.37 4.55 -4.54
N ARG A 56 5.42 3.81 -4.15
CA ARG A 56 6.67 3.78 -4.91
C ARG A 56 6.46 3.17 -6.30
N VAL A 57 5.76 2.04 -6.39
CA VAL A 57 5.42 1.40 -7.67
C VAL A 57 4.55 2.32 -8.53
N ASN A 58 3.48 2.89 -7.96
CA ASN A 58 2.58 3.80 -8.66
C ASN A 58 3.31 5.05 -9.17
N LYS A 59 4.25 5.59 -8.38
CA LYS A 59 5.07 6.73 -8.79
C LYS A 59 5.95 6.37 -9.99
N GLU A 60 6.54 5.19 -10.00
CA GLU A 60 7.37 4.73 -11.11
C GLU A 60 6.57 4.49 -12.39
N LEU A 61 5.40 3.85 -12.26
CA LEU A 61 4.47 3.69 -13.38
C LEU A 61 4.08 5.05 -13.97
N LYS A 62 3.65 6.00 -13.12
CA LYS A 62 3.31 7.37 -13.55
C LYS A 62 4.49 8.08 -14.20
N ARG A 63 5.71 7.92 -13.69
CA ARG A 63 6.91 8.56 -14.23
C ARG A 63 7.23 8.06 -15.63
N ARG A 64 7.23 6.74 -15.84
CA ARG A 64 7.59 6.13 -17.13
C ARG A 64 6.47 6.28 -18.18
N THR A 65 5.20 6.21 -17.79
CA THR A 65 4.09 6.45 -18.73
C THR A 65 3.97 7.93 -19.12
N LYS A 66 4.33 8.87 -18.24
CA LYS A 66 4.30 10.31 -18.54
C LYS A 66 5.17 10.71 -19.74
N VAL A 67 6.29 10.03 -19.97
CA VAL A 67 7.19 10.30 -21.11
C VAL A 67 6.52 9.97 -22.45
N VAL A 68 5.63 8.98 -22.47
CA VAL A 68 4.92 8.57 -23.70
C VAL A 68 3.82 9.56 -24.07
N GLY A 69 3.20 10.21 -23.08
CA GLY A 69 2.13 11.19 -23.29
C GLY A 69 0.79 10.53 -23.64
N ALA A 70 0.70 9.91 -24.82
CA ALA A 70 -0.49 9.20 -25.30
C ALA A 70 -0.12 7.85 -25.92
N PHE A 71 -0.90 6.82 -25.60
CA PHE A 71 -0.71 5.48 -26.15
C PHE A 71 -1.63 5.26 -27.36
N PRO A 72 -1.15 4.55 -28.41
CA PRO A 72 -1.96 4.29 -29.59
C PRO A 72 -3.10 3.29 -29.34
N ASN A 73 -2.96 2.41 -28.35
CA ASN A 73 -3.98 1.46 -27.89
C ASN A 73 -3.67 0.96 -26.47
N GLU A 74 -4.63 0.25 -25.87
CA GLU A 74 -4.51 -0.34 -24.53
C GLU A 74 -3.38 -1.38 -24.44
N GLU A 75 -3.20 -2.22 -25.46
CA GLU A 75 -2.14 -3.24 -25.49
C GLU A 75 -0.74 -2.62 -25.39
N SER A 76 -0.53 -1.45 -25.99
CA SER A 76 0.74 -0.73 -25.92
C SER A 76 1.02 -0.19 -24.52
N LEU A 77 -0.02 0.27 -23.81
CA LEU A 77 0.08 0.66 -22.40
C LEU A 77 0.39 -0.56 -21.53
N LEU A 78 -0.35 -1.66 -21.72
CA LEU A 78 -0.16 -2.89 -20.96
C LEU A 78 1.24 -3.48 -21.14
N ARG A 79 1.79 -3.45 -22.35
CA ARG A 79 3.18 -3.88 -22.61
C ARG A 79 4.19 -3.07 -21.82
N LEU A 80 4.07 -1.73 -21.80
CA LEU A 80 4.98 -0.88 -21.04
C LEU A 80 4.81 -1.07 -19.53
N VAL A 81 3.58 -1.05 -19.03
CA VAL A 81 3.31 -1.25 -17.59
C VAL A 81 3.81 -2.62 -17.15
N GLY A 82 3.55 -3.65 -17.95
CA GLY A 82 4.02 -5.01 -17.73
C GLY A 82 5.55 -5.09 -17.66
N SER A 83 6.27 -4.50 -18.61
CA SER A 83 7.75 -4.52 -18.58
C SER A 83 8.30 -3.81 -17.35
N ILE A 84 7.72 -2.68 -16.93
CA ILE A 84 8.14 -1.97 -15.71
C ILE A 84 7.94 -2.82 -14.46
N LEU A 85 6.80 -3.52 -14.37
CA LEU A 85 6.52 -4.41 -13.24
C LEU A 85 7.45 -5.63 -13.24
N MET A 86 7.82 -6.15 -14.41
CA MET A 86 8.81 -7.21 -14.54
C MET A 86 10.19 -6.75 -14.06
N ASP A 87 10.65 -5.56 -14.47
CA ASP A 87 11.92 -4.98 -14.00
C ASP A 87 11.94 -4.85 -12.46
N ILE A 88 10.88 -4.29 -11.88
CA ILE A 88 10.76 -4.12 -10.42
C ILE A 88 10.78 -5.47 -9.70
N ASN A 89 10.09 -6.48 -10.26
CA ASN A 89 10.07 -7.82 -9.71
C ASN A 89 11.46 -8.46 -9.76
N GLU A 90 12.17 -8.33 -10.89
CA GLU A 90 13.54 -8.84 -11.03
C GLU A 90 14.49 -8.20 -9.99
N GLU A 91 14.41 -6.88 -9.78
CA GLU A 91 15.17 -6.20 -8.72
C GLU A 91 14.86 -6.74 -7.31
N TRP A 92 13.61 -7.10 -7.03
CA TRP A 92 13.23 -7.63 -5.71
C TRP A 92 13.66 -9.07 -5.51
N VAL A 93 13.68 -9.88 -6.57
CA VAL A 93 14.11 -11.28 -6.53
C VAL A 93 15.63 -11.38 -6.43
N THR A 94 16.37 -10.55 -7.18
CA THR A 94 17.83 -10.60 -7.27
C THR A 94 18.55 -9.70 -6.26
N GLY A 95 17.89 -8.62 -5.82
CA GLY A 95 18.45 -7.61 -4.94
C GLY A 95 17.90 -7.68 -3.50
N ARG A 96 17.60 -6.51 -2.94
CA ARG A 96 17.10 -6.40 -1.56
C ARG A 96 15.60 -6.68 -1.50
N ARG A 97 15.23 -7.90 -1.10
CA ARG A 97 13.84 -8.32 -0.86
C ARG A 97 13.08 -7.33 0.03
N TYR A 98 11.87 -6.93 -0.40
CA TYR A 98 11.03 -6.01 0.37
C TYR A 98 10.38 -6.66 1.59
N LEU A 99 10.09 -7.96 1.57
CA LEU A 99 9.69 -8.77 2.72
C LEU A 99 10.40 -10.12 2.64
N THR A 100 11.01 -10.55 3.74
CA THR A 100 11.62 -11.88 3.84
C THR A 100 10.68 -12.76 4.65
N MET A 101 9.97 -13.66 3.96
CA MET A 101 8.94 -14.51 4.60
C MET A 101 9.51 -15.83 5.15
N GLU A 102 10.81 -16.08 4.97
CA GLU A 102 11.52 -17.21 5.57
C GLU A 102 11.51 -17.06 7.10
N LYS A 103 11.07 -18.12 7.79
CA LYS A 103 11.22 -18.25 9.24
C LYS A 103 12.70 -18.55 9.51
N GLU A 104 13.36 -17.74 10.34
CA GLU A 104 14.52 -18.20 11.10
C GLU A 104 14.11 -19.31 12.08
#